data_AF-A0A1H6K4K1-F1
#
_entry.id   AF-A0A1H6K4K1-F1
#
_cell.length_a   1.000
_cell.length_b   1.000
_cell.length_c   1.000
_cell.angle_alpha   90.00
_cell.angle_beta   90.00
_cell.angle_gamma   90.00
#
_symmetry.space_group_name_H-M   'P 1'
#
loop_
_entity.id
_entity.type
_entity.pdbx_description
1 polymer ?
#
loop_
_entity_poly.entity_id
_entity_poly.type
_entity_poly.pdbx_seq_one_letter_code
_entity_poly.pdbx_strand_id
1 'polypeptide(L)'
;MSVTTVLTTTLVPFASVVSTATVAIWTKRLDAKTKQEERMHALVLDYEKRAGEDKKAVLKSLISATLHIRRGAECRAGTETAENTVAQRRVDALRELYEFRGRMGLDDGIAELMIYAAAPVRELTDLLLDEWDRQFRDHGYSLSQLDACKRQLVKTAADAPLDDLAILSGEEKWCALKEEELQWLKRLGDASDLDVDALVDLCNQVLKAAHTDLRGGYGLATE
;
A
#
# COMPACT_ATOMS: atom_id res chain seq x y z
N MET A 1 43.30 -10.82 79.76
CA MET A 1 42.17 -10.72 78.81
C MET A 1 42.74 -10.41 77.45
N SER A 2 42.65 -11.36 76.52
CA SER A 2 43.50 -11.42 75.33
C SER A 2 42.86 -10.72 74.12
N VAL A 3 43.69 -10.06 73.34
CA VAL A 3 43.36 -9.24 72.14
C VAL A 3 42.58 -10.03 71.06
N THR A 4 42.60 -11.36 71.13
CA THR A 4 41.91 -12.28 70.22
C THR A 4 40.38 -12.27 70.32
N THR A 5 39.79 -11.87 71.45
CA THR A 5 38.32 -11.86 71.62
C THR A 5 37.66 -10.61 71.03
N VAL A 6 38.41 -9.51 70.88
CA VAL A 6 37.91 -8.23 70.34
C VAL A 6 37.91 -8.21 68.80
N LEU A 7 38.79 -8.99 68.17
CA LEU A 7 38.88 -9.10 66.71
C LEU A 7 37.81 -10.01 66.09
N THR A 8 37.33 -11.03 66.82
CA THR A 8 36.32 -11.97 66.31
C THR A 8 34.89 -11.47 66.44
N THR A 9 34.60 -10.56 67.38
CA THR A 9 33.25 -9.99 67.58
C THR A 9 32.96 -8.77 66.70
N THR A 10 33.97 -8.14 66.12
CA THR A 10 33.83 -6.98 65.22
C THR A 10 33.85 -7.34 63.73
N LEU A 11 34.34 -8.53 63.35
CA LEU A 11 34.43 -8.98 61.95
C LEU A 11 33.16 -9.67 61.43
N VAL A 12 32.39 -10.32 62.31
CA VAL A 12 31.13 -11.00 61.94
C VAL A 12 30.01 -10.04 61.48
N PRO A 13 29.83 -8.84 62.08
CA PRO A 13 28.81 -7.90 61.62
C PRO A 13 29.13 -7.29 60.25
N PHE A 14 30.42 -7.02 59.96
CA PHE A 14 30.82 -6.38 58.71
C PHE A 14 30.72 -7.30 57.50
N ALA A 15 31.09 -8.58 57.63
CA ALA A 15 30.92 -9.55 56.54
C ALA A 15 29.44 -9.79 56.19
N SER A 16 28.55 -9.82 57.21
CA SER A 16 27.11 -10.00 57.02
C SER A 16 26.45 -8.81 56.32
N VAL A 17 26.73 -7.57 56.74
CA VAL A 17 26.14 -6.35 56.19
C VAL A 17 26.68 -6.02 54.79
N VAL A 18 27.98 -6.23 54.54
CA VAL A 18 28.58 -6.04 53.21
C VAL A 18 28.04 -7.07 52.22
N SER A 19 27.80 -8.32 52.65
CA SER A 19 27.22 -9.36 51.80
C SER A 19 25.74 -9.10 51.47
N THR A 20 24.93 -8.57 52.40
CA THR A 20 23.53 -8.23 52.11
C THR A 20 23.41 -7.01 51.19
N ALA A 21 24.24 -5.98 51.41
CA ALA A 21 24.26 -4.79 50.58
C ALA A 21 24.73 -5.10 49.15
N THR A 22 25.75 -5.95 48.98
CA THR A 22 26.23 -6.34 47.65
C THR A 22 25.21 -7.19 46.89
N VAL A 23 24.52 -8.14 47.55
CA VAL A 23 23.43 -8.91 46.92
C VAL A 23 22.27 -8.00 46.51
N ALA A 24 21.88 -7.03 47.35
CA ALA A 24 20.81 -6.07 47.05
C ALA A 24 21.17 -5.13 45.88
N ILE A 25 22.43 -4.69 45.81
CA ILE A 25 22.93 -3.90 44.69
C ILE A 25 22.95 -4.74 43.40
N TRP A 26 23.36 -6.01 43.49
CA TRP A 26 23.44 -6.90 42.33
C TRP A 26 22.06 -7.30 41.80
N THR A 27 21.10 -7.60 42.68
CA THR A 27 19.69 -7.84 42.30
C THR A 27 19.06 -6.59 41.70
N LYS A 28 19.26 -5.41 42.28
CA LYS A 28 18.78 -4.15 41.65
C LYS A 28 19.40 -3.90 40.27
N ARG A 29 20.65 -4.29 40.07
CA ARG A 29 21.34 -4.13 38.79
C ARG A 29 20.84 -5.12 37.73
N LEU A 30 20.55 -6.36 38.13
CA LEU A 30 19.89 -7.33 37.26
C LEU A 30 18.45 -6.92 36.94
N ASP A 31 17.68 -6.50 37.94
CA ASP A 31 16.29 -6.04 37.77
C ASP A 31 16.20 -4.78 36.89
N ALA A 32 17.22 -3.91 36.94
CA ALA A 32 17.33 -2.78 36.03
C ALA A 32 17.67 -3.21 34.59
N LYS A 33 18.52 -4.23 34.42
CA LYS A 33 18.85 -4.79 33.10
C LYS A 33 17.67 -5.52 32.48
N THR A 34 16.95 -6.35 33.23
CA THR A 34 15.75 -7.05 32.74
C THR A 34 14.67 -6.05 32.36
N LYS A 35 14.42 -5.01 33.16
CA LYS A 35 13.50 -3.92 32.79
C LYS A 35 13.93 -3.17 31.54
N GLN A 36 15.23 -3.03 31.29
CA GLN A 36 15.74 -2.41 30.07
C GLN A 36 15.53 -3.33 28.86
N GLU A 37 15.80 -4.63 28.99
CA GLU A 37 15.55 -5.64 27.95
C GLU A 37 14.05 -5.76 27.63
N GLU A 38 13.18 -5.78 28.65
CA GLU A 38 11.72 -5.77 28.47
C GLU A 38 11.24 -4.51 27.73
N ARG A 39 11.78 -3.34 28.05
CA ARG A 39 11.47 -2.09 27.34
C ARG A 39 11.94 -2.14 25.89
N MET A 40 13.16 -2.62 25.64
CA MET A 40 13.68 -2.76 24.28
C MET A 40 12.87 -3.76 23.48
N HIS A 41 12.48 -4.89 24.08
CA HIS A 41 11.65 -5.88 23.42
C HIS A 41 10.24 -5.34 23.14
N ALA A 42 9.65 -4.60 24.07
CA ALA A 42 8.37 -3.92 23.84
C ALA A 42 8.44 -2.89 22.70
N LEU A 43 9.55 -2.15 22.58
CA LEU A 43 9.77 -1.22 21.46
C LEU A 43 9.90 -1.96 20.12
N VAL A 44 10.60 -3.09 20.09
CA VAL A 44 10.73 -3.92 18.88
C VAL A 44 9.37 -4.48 18.46
N LEU A 45 8.59 -5.02 19.40
CA LEU A 45 7.26 -5.54 19.12
C LEU A 45 6.30 -4.46 18.61
N ASP A 46 6.36 -3.25 19.19
CA ASP A 46 5.55 -2.12 18.73
C ASP A 46 5.97 -1.66 17.33
N TYR A 47 7.27 -1.65 17.04
CA TYR A 47 7.78 -1.36 15.70
C TYR A 47 7.33 -2.41 14.67
N GLU A 48 7.50 -3.70 14.98
CA GLU A 48 7.06 -4.82 14.13
C GLU A 48 5.55 -4.77 13.89
N LYS A 49 4.78 -4.43 14.92
CA LYS A 49 3.32 -4.28 14.80
C LYS A 49 2.96 -3.14 13.84
N ARG A 50 3.57 -1.96 13.98
CA ARG A 50 3.34 -0.83 13.08
C ARG A 50 3.74 -1.16 11.64
N ALA A 51 4.92 -1.74 11.44
CA ALA A 51 5.36 -2.20 10.13
C ALA A 51 4.40 -3.25 9.52
N GLY A 52 3.84 -4.14 10.34
CA GLY A 52 2.82 -5.10 9.91
C GLY A 52 1.48 -4.44 9.54
N GLU A 53 1.07 -3.39 10.26
CA GLU A 53 -0.12 -2.61 9.95
C GLU A 53 0.03 -1.82 8.65
N ASP A 54 1.18 -1.16 8.44
CA ASP A 54 1.50 -0.42 7.21
C ASP A 54 1.56 -1.35 6.01
N LYS A 55 2.27 -2.49 6.13
CA LYS A 55 2.29 -3.54 5.10
C LYS A 55 0.87 -3.98 4.73
N LYS A 56 0.04 -4.25 5.72
CA LYS A 56 -1.35 -4.69 5.51
C LYS A 56 -2.19 -3.62 4.82
N ALA A 57 -2.01 -2.35 5.18
CA ALA A 57 -2.72 -1.24 4.56
C ALA A 57 -2.37 -1.14 3.07
N VAL A 58 -1.08 -1.13 2.75
CA VAL A 58 -0.60 -0.98 1.38
C VAL A 58 -0.95 -2.19 0.50
N LEU A 59 -0.83 -3.42 1.02
CA LEU A 59 -1.25 -4.62 0.29
C LEU A 59 -2.76 -4.63 -0.01
N LYS A 60 -3.59 -4.08 0.89
CA LYS A 60 -5.02 -3.93 0.62
C LYS A 60 -5.28 -2.91 -0.48
N SER A 61 -4.55 -1.80 -0.49
CA SER A 61 -4.61 -0.80 -1.57
C SER A 61 -4.24 -1.42 -2.91
N LEU A 62 -3.14 -2.20 -2.95
CA LEU A 62 -2.72 -2.95 -4.14
C LEU A 62 -3.82 -3.90 -4.63
N ILE A 63 -4.34 -4.77 -3.75
CA ILE A 63 -5.40 -5.71 -4.09
C ILE A 63 -6.63 -4.98 -4.67
N SER A 64 -7.05 -3.89 -4.03
CA SER A 64 -8.17 -3.09 -4.48
C SER A 64 -7.91 -2.49 -5.87
N ALA A 65 -6.76 -1.83 -6.05
CA ALA A 65 -6.39 -1.19 -7.31
C ALA A 65 -6.27 -2.20 -8.46
N THR A 66 -5.66 -3.36 -8.21
CA THR A 66 -5.55 -4.44 -9.22
C THR A 66 -6.92 -5.05 -9.56
N LEU A 67 -7.84 -5.18 -8.61
CA LEU A 67 -9.21 -5.63 -8.89
C LEU A 67 -9.96 -4.67 -9.82
N HIS A 68 -9.72 -3.36 -9.70
CA HIS A 68 -10.31 -2.37 -10.61
C HIS A 68 -9.81 -2.58 -12.05
N ILE A 69 -8.50 -2.75 -12.24
CA ILE A 69 -7.92 -3.05 -13.56
C ILE A 69 -8.52 -4.32 -14.14
N ARG A 70 -8.56 -5.41 -13.35
CA ARG A 70 -9.11 -6.69 -13.81
C ARG A 70 -10.57 -6.56 -14.24
N ARG A 71 -11.39 -5.86 -13.46
CA ARG A 71 -12.81 -5.62 -13.79
C ARG A 71 -12.99 -4.76 -15.04
N GLY A 72 -12.13 -3.77 -15.27
CA GLY A 72 -12.14 -3.00 -16.52
C GLY A 72 -11.77 -3.84 -17.74
N ALA A 73 -10.88 -4.81 -17.54
CA ALA A 73 -10.42 -5.72 -18.58
C ALA A 73 -11.35 -6.92 -18.83
N GLU A 74 -12.30 -7.24 -17.94
CA GLU A 74 -13.27 -8.33 -18.09
C GLU A 74 -14.45 -7.95 -19.02
N CYS A 75 -14.94 -8.88 -19.84
CA CYS A 75 -16.16 -8.68 -20.65
C CYS A 75 -17.37 -8.45 -19.73
N ARG A 76 -18.08 -7.32 -19.87
CA ARG A 76 -19.40 -7.16 -19.25
C ARG A 76 -20.40 -8.08 -19.95
N ALA A 77 -20.93 -9.06 -19.22
CA ALA A 77 -21.95 -9.96 -19.73
C ALA A 77 -23.16 -9.15 -20.26
N GLY A 78 -23.54 -9.37 -21.52
CA GLY A 78 -24.76 -8.81 -22.13
C GLY A 78 -24.58 -7.65 -23.12
N THR A 79 -23.37 -7.32 -23.57
CA THR A 79 -23.17 -6.33 -24.65
C THR A 79 -22.86 -7.02 -25.98
N GLU A 80 -23.80 -6.90 -26.92
CA GLU A 80 -23.83 -7.60 -28.21
C GLU A 80 -22.92 -6.92 -29.25
N THR A 81 -21.73 -7.50 -29.49
CA THR A 81 -20.97 -7.65 -30.77
C THR A 81 -19.48 -7.84 -30.50
N ALA A 82 -18.87 -8.94 -30.98
CA ALA A 82 -17.53 -9.39 -30.60
C ALA A 82 -16.39 -8.37 -30.84
N GLU A 83 -16.46 -7.55 -31.89
CA GLU A 83 -15.42 -6.54 -32.19
C GLU A 83 -15.57 -5.26 -31.34
N ASN A 84 -16.80 -4.76 -31.16
CA ASN A 84 -17.06 -3.64 -30.25
C ASN A 84 -16.70 -4.00 -28.80
N THR A 85 -16.81 -5.28 -28.41
CA THR A 85 -16.43 -5.71 -27.07
C THR A 85 -14.92 -5.67 -26.81
N VAL A 86 -14.05 -5.94 -27.80
CA VAL A 86 -12.59 -5.95 -27.57
C VAL A 86 -12.03 -4.53 -27.47
N ALA A 87 -12.42 -3.65 -28.39
CA ALA A 87 -12.01 -2.24 -28.34
C ALA A 87 -12.53 -1.57 -27.06
N GLN A 88 -13.79 -1.82 -26.68
CA GLN A 88 -14.35 -1.29 -25.44
C GLN A 88 -13.64 -1.83 -24.20
N ARG A 89 -13.34 -3.15 -24.15
CA ARG A 89 -12.53 -3.73 -23.07
C ARG A 89 -11.16 -3.09 -22.95
N ARG A 90 -10.51 -2.80 -24.07
CA ARG A 90 -9.20 -2.13 -24.06
C ARG A 90 -9.30 -0.72 -23.50
N VAL A 91 -10.30 0.05 -23.94
CA VAL A 91 -10.57 1.41 -23.44
C VAL A 91 -10.85 1.38 -21.93
N ASP A 92 -11.69 0.46 -21.47
CA ASP A 92 -12.02 0.31 -20.05
C ASP A 92 -10.79 -0.15 -19.23
N ALA A 93 -10.01 -1.11 -19.75
CA ALA A 93 -8.76 -1.56 -19.13
C ALA A 93 -7.73 -0.43 -19.02
N LEU A 94 -7.52 0.35 -20.08
CA LEU A 94 -6.61 1.51 -20.08
C LEU A 94 -7.05 2.58 -19.10
N ARG A 95 -8.36 2.85 -19.00
CA ARG A 95 -8.87 3.79 -18.00
C ARG A 95 -8.52 3.34 -16.59
N GLU A 96 -8.76 2.06 -16.29
CA GLU A 96 -8.50 1.52 -14.96
C GLU A 96 -7.00 1.42 -14.65
N LEU A 97 -6.19 1.07 -15.65
CA LEU A 97 -4.73 1.09 -15.57
C LEU A 97 -4.22 2.51 -15.32
N TYR A 98 -4.75 3.52 -16.01
CA TYR A 98 -4.37 4.92 -15.80
C TYR A 98 -4.60 5.36 -14.33
N GLU A 99 -5.73 4.96 -13.76
CA GLU A 99 -6.10 5.29 -12.38
C GLU A 99 -5.35 4.49 -11.32
N PHE A 100 -4.57 3.46 -11.71
CA PHE A 100 -3.84 2.59 -10.81
C PHE A 100 -2.94 3.35 -9.84
N ARG A 101 -2.04 4.21 -10.36
CA ARG A 101 -1.11 4.99 -9.52
C ARG A 101 -1.86 5.91 -8.55
N GLY A 102 -2.95 6.54 -8.99
CA GLY A 102 -3.80 7.35 -8.11
C GLY A 102 -4.39 6.55 -6.95
N ARG A 103 -4.87 5.33 -7.22
CA ARG A 103 -5.42 4.43 -6.17
C ARG A 103 -4.36 3.88 -5.24
N MET A 104 -3.13 3.75 -5.71
CA MET A 104 -1.99 3.37 -4.89
C MET A 104 -1.45 4.49 -4.01
N GLY A 105 -1.97 5.72 -4.11
CA GLY A 105 -1.41 6.86 -3.37
C GLY A 105 -0.21 7.50 -4.06
N LEU A 106 -0.17 7.44 -5.40
CA LEU A 106 0.90 7.97 -6.25
C LEU A 106 2.26 7.38 -5.87
N ASP A 107 3.31 8.19 -5.87
CA ASP A 107 4.69 7.74 -5.63
C ASP A 107 4.91 7.31 -4.19
N ASP A 108 4.27 7.96 -3.23
CA ASP A 108 4.42 7.66 -1.81
C ASP A 108 3.90 6.25 -1.51
N GLY A 109 2.69 5.90 -1.94
CA GLY A 109 2.15 4.57 -1.67
C GLY A 109 2.75 3.46 -2.54
N ILE A 110 3.31 3.78 -3.72
CA ILE A 110 4.17 2.83 -4.45
C ILE A 110 5.47 2.60 -3.68
N ALA A 111 6.11 3.65 -3.17
CA ALA A 111 7.33 3.52 -2.38
C ALA A 111 7.10 2.72 -1.10
N GLU A 112 6.01 2.96 -0.38
CA GLU A 112 5.62 2.17 0.79
C GLU A 112 5.42 0.68 0.43
N LEU A 113 4.80 0.40 -0.73
CA LEU A 113 4.66 -0.97 -1.22
C LEU A 113 6.03 -1.62 -1.44
N MET A 114 6.96 -0.89 -2.07
CA MET A 114 8.31 -1.39 -2.35
C MET A 114 9.16 -1.61 -1.09
N ILE A 115 8.87 -0.87 -0.02
CA ILE A 115 9.52 -1.02 1.29
C ILE A 115 8.99 -2.27 2.01
N TYR A 116 7.67 -2.45 2.07
CA TYR A 116 7.05 -3.41 2.98
C TYR A 116 6.64 -4.75 2.34
N ALA A 117 6.35 -4.78 1.04
CA ALA A 117 5.88 -5.99 0.38
C ALA A 117 7.00 -7.01 0.13
N ALA A 118 6.63 -8.29 0.08
CA ALA A 118 7.55 -9.35 -0.30
C ALA A 118 8.03 -9.20 -1.75
N ALA A 119 9.23 -9.72 -2.05
CA ALA A 119 9.84 -9.64 -3.39
C ALA A 119 8.90 -10.04 -4.54
N PRO A 120 8.13 -11.15 -4.47
CA PRO A 120 7.23 -11.52 -5.57
C PRO A 120 6.12 -10.49 -5.83
N VAL A 121 5.64 -9.80 -4.79
CA VAL A 121 4.64 -8.74 -4.94
C VAL A 121 5.25 -7.52 -5.61
N ARG A 122 6.47 -7.16 -5.21
CA ARG A 122 7.21 -6.02 -5.79
C ARG A 122 7.50 -6.25 -7.27
N GLU A 123 8.08 -7.39 -7.61
CA GLU A 123 8.40 -7.77 -8.99
C GLU A 123 7.17 -7.75 -9.90
N LEU A 124 6.05 -8.33 -9.46
CA LEU A 124 4.81 -8.32 -10.25
C LEU A 124 4.18 -6.93 -10.34
N THR A 125 4.36 -6.08 -9.32
CA THR A 125 3.88 -4.70 -9.36
C THR A 125 4.74 -3.85 -10.29
N ASP A 126 6.05 -4.07 -10.32
CA ASP A 126 6.96 -3.41 -11.25
C ASP A 126 6.56 -3.72 -12.70
N LEU A 127 6.22 -4.97 -13.02
CA LEU A 127 5.70 -5.32 -14.35
C LEU A 127 4.40 -4.57 -14.70
N LEU A 128 3.53 -4.32 -13.71
CA LEU A 128 2.30 -3.56 -13.91
C LEU A 128 2.58 -2.06 -14.11
N LEU A 129 3.59 -1.53 -13.43
CA LEU A 129 4.08 -0.16 -13.60
C LEU A 129 4.81 0.03 -14.93
N ASP A 130 5.58 -0.96 -15.38
CA ASP A 130 6.22 -0.96 -16.69
C ASP A 130 5.19 -0.95 -17.82
N GLU A 131 4.11 -1.74 -17.68
CA GLU A 131 3.01 -1.72 -18.64
C GLU A 131 2.26 -0.37 -18.61
N TRP A 132 2.06 0.22 -17.43
CA TRP A 132 1.53 1.58 -17.31
C TRP A 132 2.41 2.57 -18.09
N ASP A 133 3.71 2.57 -17.82
CA ASP A 133 4.67 3.45 -18.50
C ASP A 133 4.65 3.24 -20.01
N ARG A 134 4.65 1.98 -20.48
CA ARG A 134 4.60 1.64 -21.89
C ARG A 134 3.37 2.20 -22.58
N GLN A 135 2.19 2.08 -21.94
CA GLN A 135 0.93 2.53 -22.53
C GLN A 135 0.72 4.04 -22.50
N PHE A 136 1.42 4.79 -21.64
CA PHE A 136 1.12 6.20 -21.40
C PHE A 136 2.26 7.16 -21.78
N ARG A 137 3.50 6.68 -21.90
CA ARG A 137 4.68 7.51 -22.19
C ARG A 137 4.52 8.38 -23.44
N ASP A 138 3.97 7.81 -24.51
CA ASP A 138 3.86 8.49 -25.80
C ASP A 138 2.58 9.34 -25.93
N HIS A 139 1.70 9.32 -24.93
CA HIS A 139 0.39 9.98 -24.96
C HIS A 139 0.29 11.20 -24.05
N GLY A 140 1.42 11.80 -23.64
CA GLY A 140 1.47 12.89 -22.68
C GLY A 140 0.51 14.06 -22.95
N TYR A 141 0.31 14.44 -24.22
CA TYR A 141 -0.67 15.47 -24.58
C TYR A 141 -2.12 15.04 -24.27
N SER A 142 -2.53 13.87 -24.75
CA SER A 142 -3.88 13.32 -24.52
C SER A 142 -4.16 13.10 -23.03
N LEU A 143 -3.14 12.68 -22.28
CA LEU A 143 -3.24 12.51 -20.82
C LEU A 143 -3.40 13.83 -20.08
N SER A 144 -2.68 14.88 -20.50
CA SER A 144 -2.84 16.21 -19.89
C SER A 144 -4.26 16.78 -20.08
N GLN A 145 -4.87 16.52 -21.25
CA GLN A 145 -6.25 16.90 -21.54
C GLN A 145 -7.25 16.06 -20.74
N LEU A 146 -7.02 14.75 -20.63
CA LEU A 146 -7.81 13.86 -19.79
C LEU A 146 -7.80 14.31 -18.32
N ASP A 147 -6.63 14.68 -17.79
CA ASP A 147 -6.49 15.20 -16.43
C ASP A 147 -7.19 16.54 -16.24
N ALA A 148 -7.07 17.45 -17.22
CA ALA A 148 -7.79 18.71 -17.19
C ALA A 148 -9.30 18.48 -17.14
N CYS A 149 -9.81 17.58 -17.98
CA CYS A 149 -11.21 17.17 -18.00
C CYS A 149 -11.65 16.57 -16.65
N LYS A 150 -10.86 15.64 -16.08
CA LYS A 150 -11.13 15.04 -14.76
C LYS A 150 -11.18 16.07 -13.63
N ARG A 151 -10.25 17.04 -13.62
CA ARG A 151 -10.28 18.15 -12.64
C ARG A 151 -11.52 19.03 -12.80
N GLN A 152 -11.94 19.30 -14.04
CA GLN A 152 -13.16 20.08 -14.30
C GLN A 152 -14.42 19.31 -13.89
N LEU A 153 -14.47 17.99 -14.09
CA LEU A 153 -15.53 17.14 -13.57
C LEU A 153 -15.59 17.27 -12.04
N VAL A 154 -14.50 17.01 -11.33
CA VAL A 154 -14.48 17.09 -9.85
C VAL A 154 -14.95 18.46 -9.34
N LYS A 155 -14.52 19.56 -9.99
CA LYS A 155 -15.00 20.90 -9.65
C LYS A 155 -16.50 21.07 -9.89
N THR A 156 -17.00 20.63 -11.04
CA THR A 156 -18.42 20.74 -11.40
C THR A 156 -19.30 19.92 -10.44
N ALA A 157 -18.80 18.79 -9.92
CA ALA A 157 -19.50 18.00 -8.90
C ALA A 157 -19.46 18.64 -7.50
N ALA A 158 -18.37 19.35 -7.17
CA ALA A 158 -18.23 20.03 -5.87
C ALA A 158 -19.02 21.35 -5.82
N ASP A 159 -19.10 22.06 -6.94
CA ASP A 159 -19.81 23.33 -7.09
C ASP A 159 -21.32 23.10 -7.36
N ALA A 160 -21.94 22.18 -6.60
CA ALA A 160 -23.35 21.82 -6.76
C ALA A 160 -24.24 23.07 -6.62
N PRO A 161 -24.95 23.48 -7.69
CA PRO A 161 -25.73 24.71 -7.66
C PRO A 161 -27.02 24.55 -6.83
N LEU A 162 -27.47 25.65 -6.24
CA LEU A 162 -28.66 25.72 -5.35
C LEU A 162 -29.97 26.01 -6.09
N ASP A 163 -29.92 26.28 -7.40
CA ASP A 163 -31.06 26.71 -8.23
C ASP A 163 -31.32 25.70 -9.35
N ASP A 164 -32.59 25.43 -9.67
CA ASP A 164 -33.03 24.37 -10.59
C ASP A 164 -32.48 24.56 -12.01
N LEU A 165 -32.39 25.80 -12.50
CA LEU A 165 -31.78 26.13 -13.80
C LEU A 165 -30.26 25.93 -13.81
N ALA A 166 -29.62 26.20 -12.67
CA ALA A 166 -28.19 25.98 -12.51
C ALA A 166 -27.87 24.48 -12.37
N ILE A 167 -28.76 23.67 -11.78
CA ILE A 167 -28.65 22.20 -11.74
C ILE A 167 -28.67 21.62 -13.15
N LEU A 168 -29.65 22.00 -13.98
CA LEU A 168 -29.76 21.51 -15.37
C LEU A 168 -28.52 21.88 -16.21
N SER A 169 -28.03 23.11 -16.12
CA SER A 169 -26.81 23.52 -16.83
C SER A 169 -25.54 22.85 -16.29
N GLY A 170 -25.50 22.52 -15.00
CA GLY A 170 -24.43 21.72 -14.38
C GLY A 170 -24.42 20.28 -14.89
N GLU A 171 -25.60 19.65 -15.01
CA GLU A 171 -25.77 18.31 -15.59
C GLU A 171 -25.36 18.26 -17.06
N GLU A 172 -25.76 19.23 -17.88
CA GLU A 172 -25.34 19.33 -19.29
C GLU A 172 -23.83 19.45 -19.42
N LYS A 173 -23.20 20.32 -18.61
CA LYS A 173 -21.75 20.49 -18.58
C LYS A 173 -21.03 19.21 -18.11
N TRP A 174 -21.59 18.52 -17.12
CA TRP A 174 -21.07 17.24 -16.65
C TRP A 174 -21.13 16.16 -17.75
N CYS A 175 -22.27 16.05 -18.45
CA CYS A 175 -22.44 15.14 -19.57
C CYS A 175 -21.45 15.43 -20.71
N ALA A 176 -21.26 16.70 -21.07
CA ALA A 176 -20.29 17.10 -22.10
C ALA A 176 -18.85 16.72 -21.72
N LEU A 177 -18.45 16.98 -20.47
CA LEU A 177 -17.12 16.57 -19.97
C LEU A 177 -16.97 15.04 -19.91
N LYS A 178 -18.03 14.31 -19.59
CA LYS A 178 -18.01 12.83 -19.62
C LYS A 178 -17.86 12.28 -21.02
N GLU A 179 -18.48 12.91 -22.01
CA GLU A 179 -18.30 12.56 -23.41
C GLU A 179 -16.87 12.87 -23.89
N GLU A 180 -16.32 14.01 -23.50
CA GLU A 180 -14.93 14.37 -23.81
C GLU A 180 -13.92 13.39 -23.19
N GLU A 181 -14.11 13.02 -21.92
CA GLU A 181 -13.32 11.97 -21.23
C GLU A 181 -13.34 10.66 -22.03
N LEU A 182 -14.52 10.23 -22.48
CA LEU A 182 -14.70 9.00 -23.25
C LEU A 182 -14.04 9.07 -24.63
N GLN A 183 -14.09 10.22 -25.30
CA GLN A 183 -13.42 10.42 -26.60
C GLN A 183 -11.89 10.35 -26.46
N TRP A 184 -11.31 10.93 -25.41
CA TRP A 184 -9.87 10.83 -25.16
C TRP A 184 -9.44 9.40 -24.85
N LEU A 185 -10.21 8.69 -24.01
CA LEU A 185 -9.96 7.28 -23.70
C LEU A 185 -10.11 6.39 -24.93
N LYS A 186 -11.09 6.66 -25.80
CA LYS A 186 -11.27 5.93 -27.06
C LYS A 186 -10.08 6.13 -28.00
N ARG A 187 -9.63 7.37 -28.19
CA ARG A 187 -8.42 7.66 -28.99
C ARG A 187 -7.19 6.94 -28.46
N LEU A 188 -7.05 6.86 -27.14
CA LEU A 188 -5.98 6.12 -26.50
C LEU A 188 -6.11 4.61 -26.75
N GLY A 189 -7.31 4.04 -26.59
CA GLY A 189 -7.56 2.61 -26.84
C GLY A 189 -7.41 2.21 -28.31
N ASP A 190 -7.80 3.08 -29.24
CA ASP A 190 -7.64 2.85 -30.68
C ASP A 190 -6.15 2.87 -31.10
N ALA A 191 -5.33 3.70 -30.43
CA ALA A 191 -3.89 3.80 -30.67
C ALA A 191 -3.04 2.78 -29.88
N SER A 192 -3.62 2.19 -28.83
CA SER A 192 -2.94 1.26 -27.93
C SER A 192 -2.89 -0.16 -28.50
N ASP A 193 -1.73 -0.80 -28.32
CA ASP A 193 -1.48 -2.21 -28.61
C ASP A 193 -1.68 -3.11 -27.37
N LEU A 194 -2.35 -2.61 -26.33
CA LEU A 194 -2.53 -3.34 -25.07
C LEU A 194 -3.18 -4.71 -25.29
N ASP A 195 -2.45 -5.74 -24.86
CA ASP A 195 -2.95 -7.10 -24.72
C ASP A 195 -3.76 -7.20 -23.42
N VAL A 196 -5.08 -7.14 -23.57
CA VAL A 196 -6.04 -7.15 -22.46
C VAL A 196 -5.99 -8.47 -21.70
N ASP A 197 -5.77 -9.59 -22.38
CA ASP A 197 -5.77 -10.91 -21.74
C ASP A 197 -4.46 -11.12 -20.96
N ALA A 198 -3.32 -10.69 -21.51
CA ALA A 198 -2.05 -10.67 -20.77
C ALA A 198 -2.12 -9.75 -19.53
N LEU A 199 -2.80 -8.61 -19.62
CA LEU A 199 -3.03 -7.72 -18.48
C LEU A 199 -3.89 -8.39 -17.40
N VAL A 200 -4.92 -9.14 -17.78
CA VAL A 200 -5.75 -9.91 -16.84
C VAL A 200 -4.91 -10.98 -16.13
N ASP A 201 -4.06 -11.70 -16.86
CA ASP A 201 -3.17 -12.71 -16.29
C ASP A 201 -2.17 -12.10 -15.31
N LEU A 202 -1.57 -10.95 -15.66
CA LEU A 202 -0.71 -10.20 -14.74
C LEU A 202 -1.48 -9.77 -13.48
N CYS A 203 -2.70 -9.24 -13.64
CA CYS A 203 -3.55 -8.88 -12.50
C CYS A 203 -3.84 -10.08 -11.59
N ASN A 204 -4.11 -11.26 -12.16
CA ASN A 204 -4.34 -12.48 -11.39
C ASN A 204 -3.10 -12.92 -10.62
N GLN A 205 -1.91 -12.80 -11.22
CA GLN A 205 -0.65 -13.09 -10.56
C GLN A 205 -0.38 -12.12 -9.40
N VAL A 206 -0.56 -10.81 -9.63
CA VAL A 206 -0.43 -9.77 -8.58
C VAL A 206 -1.39 -10.05 -7.43
N LEU A 207 -2.66 -10.33 -7.70
CA LEU A 207 -3.65 -10.63 -6.67
C LEU A 207 -3.28 -11.88 -5.86
N LYS A 208 -2.81 -12.93 -6.53
CA LYS A 208 -2.38 -14.17 -5.87
C LYS A 208 -1.17 -13.91 -4.95
N ALA A 209 -0.17 -13.19 -5.43
CA ALA A 209 1.00 -12.83 -4.65
C ALA A 209 0.63 -11.93 -3.47
N ALA A 210 -0.14 -10.87 -3.70
CA ALA A 210 -0.56 -9.95 -2.64
C ALA A 210 -1.41 -10.63 -1.56
N HIS A 211 -2.32 -11.52 -1.93
CA HIS A 211 -3.07 -12.32 -0.95
C HIS A 211 -2.19 -13.29 -0.17
N THR A 212 -1.18 -13.87 -0.82
CA THR A 212 -0.22 -14.76 -0.16
C THR A 212 0.62 -13.97 0.84
N ASP A 213 1.09 -12.78 0.45
CA ASP A 213 1.88 -11.91 1.32
C ASP A 213 1.05 -11.38 2.51
N LEU A 214 -0.20 -11.01 2.27
CA LEU A 214 -1.14 -10.55 3.29
C LEU A 214 -1.42 -11.62 4.36
N ARG A 215 -1.36 -12.90 3.98
CA ARG A 215 -1.51 -14.05 4.88
C ARG A 215 -0.22 -14.44 5.58
N GLY A 216 0.89 -13.75 5.30
CA GLY A 216 2.21 -14.11 5.82
C GLY A 216 2.84 -15.32 5.11
N GLY A 217 2.35 -15.71 3.93
CA GLY A 217 2.83 -16.87 3.19
C GLY A 217 4.26 -16.74 2.66
N TYR A 218 4.81 -15.51 2.62
CA TYR A 218 6.22 -15.24 2.34
C TYR A 218 7.02 -14.94 3.62
N GLY A 219 6.41 -15.11 4.79
CA GLY A 219 7.03 -14.90 6.10
C GLY A 219 7.93 -16.07 6.52
N LEU A 220 9.24 -15.82 6.41
CA LEU A 220 10.38 -16.52 7.02
C LEU A 220 10.63 -17.97 6.56
N ALA A 221 11.54 -18.11 5.59
CA ALA A 221 12.50 -19.20 5.65
C ALA A 221 13.24 -19.07 6.98
N THR A 222 12.94 -19.96 7.92
CA THR A 222 13.77 -20.19 9.10
C THR A 222 15.09 -20.77 8.61
N GLU A 223 16.14 -19.96 8.56
CA GLU A 223 17.51 -20.43 8.73
C GLU A 223 17.91 -20.29 10.21
#